data_AF-A0A0L7LCU3-F1
#
_entry.id   AF-A0A0L7LCU3-F1
#
_cell.length_a   1.000
_cell.length_b   1.000
_cell.length_c   1.000
_cell.angle_alpha   90.00
_cell.angle_beta   90.00
_cell.angle_gamma   90.00
#
_symmetry.space_group_name_H-M   'P 1'
#
loop_
_entity.id
_entity.type
_entity.pdbx_description
1 polymer ?
#
loop_
_entity_poly.entity_id
_entity_poly.type
_entity_poly.pdbx_seq_one_letter_code
_entity_poly.pdbx_strand_id
1 'polypeptide(L)'
;MVWESESTLVVMLTVLTETGRAKCHQYWPKVGTTPLKATNALTVTTNSEQNFGHYVQREMILKESTGACRSVTQLQYTAWPDHGVPADTAEFISFTQLCSRLRNRRHLIPTVVEEDEDNMEESLADPPMIVHCSAGVGRTGVLILAESALEMLARRQPLYPLELVRAMRRQRPMCIQNAVST
;
A
#
# COMPACT_ATOMS: atom_id res chain seq x y z
N MET A 1 -8.20 10.02 -4.61
CA MET A 1 -6.86 9.40 -4.62
C MET A 1 -6.87 7.97 -5.13
N VAL A 2 -7.26 6.94 -4.34
CA VAL A 2 -7.18 5.52 -4.80
C VAL A 2 -7.89 5.29 -6.13
N TRP A 3 -9.08 5.87 -6.30
CA TRP A 3 -9.83 5.84 -7.56
C TRP A 3 -9.08 6.53 -8.71
N GLU A 4 -8.74 7.82 -8.55
CA GLU A 4 -8.12 8.66 -9.59
C GLU A 4 -6.74 8.16 -10.02
N SER A 5 -5.93 7.65 -9.09
CA SER A 5 -4.61 7.09 -9.39
C SER A 5 -4.69 5.64 -9.85
N GLU A 6 -5.90 5.11 -10.04
CA GLU A 6 -6.15 3.73 -10.47
C GLU A 6 -5.49 2.68 -9.58
N SER A 7 -5.23 3.04 -8.32
CA SER A 7 -4.52 2.17 -7.41
C SER A 7 -5.43 1.04 -6.99
N THR A 8 -4.92 -0.16 -7.17
CA THR A 8 -5.62 -1.40 -6.83
C THR A 8 -5.06 -2.03 -5.55
N LEU A 9 -3.97 -1.47 -4.97
CA LEU A 9 -3.30 -2.02 -3.77
C LEU A 9 -3.02 -0.91 -2.76
N VAL A 10 -3.50 -1.12 -1.54
CA VAL A 10 -3.22 -0.26 -0.40
C VAL A 10 -2.47 -1.07 0.67
N VAL A 11 -1.30 -0.60 1.08
CA VAL A 11 -0.51 -1.20 2.16
C VAL A 11 -0.54 -0.29 3.39
N MET A 12 -1.07 -0.82 4.48
CA MET A 12 -1.23 -0.16 5.76
C MET A 12 -0.25 -0.77 6.77
N LEU A 13 0.68 0.03 7.29
CA LEU A 13 1.76 -0.42 8.19
C LEU A 13 1.52 0.00 9.65
N THR A 14 0.27 0.07 10.08
CA THR A 14 -0.11 0.44 11.45
C THR A 14 -1.45 -0.18 11.79
N VAL A 15 -1.70 -0.36 13.09
CA VAL A 15 -3.04 -0.63 13.61
C VAL A 15 -3.80 0.69 13.80
N LEU A 16 -5.09 0.63 14.12
CA LEU A 16 -5.90 1.85 14.29
C LEU A 16 -5.45 2.67 15.52
N THR A 17 -5.05 1.99 16.58
CA THR A 17 -4.63 2.57 17.86
C THR A 17 -3.44 1.80 18.42
N GLU A 18 -2.43 2.53 18.88
CA GLU A 18 -1.20 2.02 19.48
C GLU A 18 -1.03 2.72 20.82
N THR A 19 -0.84 1.99 21.93
CA THR A 19 -0.73 2.53 23.30
C THR A 19 -1.77 3.62 23.64
N GLY A 20 -3.02 3.43 23.18
CA GLY A 20 -4.13 4.37 23.39
C GLY A 20 -4.10 5.63 22.51
N ARG A 21 -3.12 5.78 21.63
CA ARG A 21 -3.03 6.87 20.66
C ARG A 21 -3.56 6.43 19.31
N ALA A 22 -4.50 7.19 18.75
CA ALA A 22 -4.99 6.97 17.40
C ALA A 22 -3.84 7.14 16.38
N LYS A 23 -3.71 6.17 15.47
CA LYS A 23 -2.72 6.17 14.39
C LYS A 23 -3.34 6.25 13.01
N CYS A 24 -4.52 5.66 12.85
CA CYS A 24 -5.27 5.67 11.61
C CYS A 24 -6.77 5.49 11.92
N HIS A 25 -7.62 6.11 11.11
CA HIS A 25 -9.06 5.83 11.12
C HIS A 25 -9.36 4.59 10.29
N GLN A 26 -10.42 3.86 10.65
CA GLN A 26 -10.93 2.79 9.82
C GLN A 26 -11.64 3.39 8.61
N TYR A 27 -10.94 3.52 7.49
CA TYR A 27 -11.46 4.11 6.25
C TYR A 27 -12.13 3.07 5.32
N TRP A 28 -12.45 1.89 5.86
CA TRP A 28 -13.14 0.80 5.16
C TRP A 28 -14.30 0.27 6.01
N PRO A 29 -15.39 -0.22 5.40
CA PRO A 29 -16.48 -0.86 6.14
C PRO A 29 -16.09 -2.28 6.59
N LYS A 30 -16.80 -2.85 7.57
CA LYS A 30 -16.64 -4.27 7.91
C LYS A 30 -17.38 -5.14 6.90
N VAL A 31 -16.97 -6.39 6.74
CA VAL A 31 -17.68 -7.37 5.90
C VAL A 31 -19.15 -7.48 6.34
N GLY A 32 -20.06 -7.47 5.37
CA GLY A 32 -21.51 -7.57 5.62
C GLY A 32 -22.17 -6.31 6.19
N THR A 33 -21.43 -5.21 6.35
CA THR A 33 -22.00 -3.92 6.79
C THR A 33 -22.37 -3.03 5.60
N THR A 34 -23.12 -1.97 5.86
CA THR A 34 -23.50 -0.99 4.84
C THR A 34 -22.25 -0.40 4.17
N PRO A 35 -22.25 -0.23 2.84
CA PRO A 35 -21.14 0.40 2.14
C PRO A 35 -20.76 1.75 2.76
N LEU A 36 -19.45 1.99 2.90
CA LEU A 36 -18.92 3.25 3.37
C LEU A 36 -19.01 4.29 2.25
N LYS A 37 -19.65 5.43 2.51
CA LYS A 37 -19.66 6.57 1.58
C LYS A 37 -18.33 7.32 1.70
N ALA A 38 -17.39 7.06 0.78
CA ALA A 38 -16.08 7.70 0.76
C ALA A 38 -16.15 9.15 0.24
N THR A 39 -16.98 9.39 -0.78
CA THR A 39 -17.31 10.74 -1.29
C THR A 39 -18.78 10.80 -1.69
N ASN A 40 -19.25 11.92 -2.25
CA ASN A 40 -20.60 11.98 -2.82
C ASN A 40 -20.80 11.06 -4.03
N ALA A 41 -19.73 10.72 -4.75
CA ALA A 41 -19.77 9.89 -5.94
C ALA A 41 -19.17 8.49 -5.73
N LEU A 42 -18.49 8.23 -4.61
CA LEU A 42 -17.73 6.99 -4.41
C LEU A 42 -18.14 6.27 -3.12
N THR A 43 -18.44 4.98 -3.26
CA THR A 43 -18.72 4.06 -2.14
C THR A 43 -17.70 2.95 -2.08
N VAL A 44 -17.44 2.43 -0.88
CA VAL A 44 -16.54 1.30 -0.64
C VAL A 44 -17.32 0.18 0.03
N THR A 45 -17.15 -1.05 -0.46
CA THR A 45 -17.65 -2.26 0.17
C THR A 45 -16.49 -3.21 0.45
N THR A 46 -16.50 -3.91 1.59
CA THR A 46 -15.49 -4.92 1.91
C THR A 46 -16.12 -6.30 1.73
N ASN A 47 -15.60 -7.05 0.77
CA ASN A 47 -16.11 -8.36 0.38
C ASN A 47 -15.55 -9.47 1.27
N SER A 48 -14.27 -9.36 1.63
CA SER A 48 -13.60 -10.33 2.49
C SER A 48 -12.55 -9.68 3.37
N GLU A 49 -12.31 -10.29 4.53
CA GLU A 49 -11.25 -9.96 5.47
C GLU A 49 -10.65 -11.27 5.97
N GLN A 50 -9.34 -11.45 5.83
CA GLN A 50 -8.63 -12.67 6.19
C GLN A 50 -7.38 -12.32 7.01
N ASN A 51 -7.18 -13.01 8.13
CA ASN A 51 -6.03 -12.84 9.01
C ASN A 51 -4.98 -13.91 8.72
N PHE A 52 -3.76 -13.49 8.41
CA PHE A 52 -2.61 -14.33 8.07
C PHE A 52 -1.50 -14.32 9.14
N GLY A 53 -1.85 -13.98 10.38
CA GLY A 53 -0.93 -13.91 11.52
C GLY A 53 -0.28 -12.53 11.64
N HIS A 54 0.69 -12.22 10.78
CA HIS A 54 1.44 -10.95 10.82
C HIS A 54 0.83 -9.83 9.95
N TYR A 55 -0.19 -10.15 9.15
CA TYR A 55 -0.97 -9.18 8.40
C TYR A 55 -2.43 -9.62 8.22
N VAL A 56 -3.28 -8.65 7.88
CA VAL A 56 -4.66 -8.84 7.46
C VAL A 56 -4.80 -8.43 6.00
N GLN A 57 -5.47 -9.24 5.19
CA GLN A 57 -5.82 -8.92 3.81
C GLN A 57 -7.32 -8.64 3.71
N ARG A 58 -7.67 -7.58 2.98
CA ARG A 58 -9.06 -7.24 2.65
C ARG A 58 -9.22 -7.09 1.16
N GLU A 59 -10.29 -7.68 0.62
CA GLU A 59 -10.73 -7.38 -0.74
C GLU A 59 -11.91 -6.41 -0.68
N MET A 60 -11.76 -5.27 -1.35
CA MET A 60 -12.73 -4.20 -1.37
C MET A 60 -13.15 -3.88 -2.79
N ILE A 61 -14.38 -3.37 -2.95
CA ILE A 61 -14.86 -2.79 -4.20
C ILE A 61 -15.12 -1.32 -3.97
N LEU A 62 -14.50 -0.48 -4.80
CA LEU A 62 -14.85 0.93 -4.96
C LEU A 62 -15.88 1.00 -6.07
N LYS A 63 -17.02 1.63 -5.80
CA LYS A 63 -18.10 1.83 -6.78
C LYS A 63 -18.43 3.31 -6.91
N GLU A 64 -18.32 3.82 -8.13
CA GLU A 64 -18.70 5.17 -8.49
C GLU A 64 -20.21 5.24 -8.80
N SER A 65 -20.82 6.42 -8.61
CA SER A 65 -22.24 6.68 -8.89
C SER A 65 -22.64 6.44 -10.33
N THR A 66 -21.69 6.52 -11.27
CA THR A 66 -21.86 6.20 -12.70
C THR A 66 -22.07 4.70 -12.95
N GLY A 67 -21.74 3.85 -11.96
CA GLY A 67 -21.78 2.39 -12.07
C GLY A 67 -20.41 1.74 -12.22
N ALA A 68 -19.36 2.51 -12.55
CA ALA A 68 -18.00 1.99 -12.65
C ALA A 68 -17.54 1.39 -11.31
N CYS A 69 -16.87 0.24 -11.37
CA CYS A 69 -16.39 -0.48 -10.19
C CYS A 69 -14.91 -0.84 -10.33
N ARG A 70 -14.15 -0.77 -9.23
CA ARG A 70 -12.73 -1.16 -9.17
C ARG A 70 -12.49 -2.02 -7.93
N SER A 71 -11.81 -3.15 -8.11
CA SER A 71 -11.36 -4.01 -7.01
C SER A 71 -10.07 -3.49 -6.41
N VAL A 72 -10.03 -3.38 -5.09
CA VAL A 72 -8.86 -2.90 -4.33
C VAL A 72 -8.54 -3.90 -3.23
N THR A 73 -7.31 -4.39 -3.24
CA THR A 73 -6.76 -5.20 -2.14
C THR A 73 -6.11 -4.27 -1.13
N GLN A 74 -6.45 -4.41 0.16
CA GLN A 74 -5.71 -3.79 1.25
C GLN A 74 -4.91 -4.86 2.01
N LEU A 75 -3.63 -4.61 2.21
CA LEU A 75 -2.76 -5.39 3.10
C LEU A 75 -2.43 -4.55 4.34
N GLN A 76 -2.87 -4.97 5.51
CA GLN A 76 -2.53 -4.33 6.78
C GLN A 76 -1.52 -5.17 7.55
N TYR A 77 -0.27 -4.73 7.64
CA TYR A 77 0.74 -5.38 8.48
C TYR A 77 0.49 -5.04 9.95
N THR A 78 0.22 -6.07 10.76
CA THR A 78 -0.23 -5.94 12.16
C THR A 78 0.84 -6.33 13.18
N ALA A 79 1.94 -6.97 12.75
CA ALA A 79 3.02 -7.40 13.64
C ALA A 79 4.06 -6.31 13.94
N TRP A 80 3.88 -5.06 13.46
CA TRP A 80 4.80 -3.98 13.80
C TRP A 80 4.52 -3.43 15.21
N PRO A 81 5.48 -3.49 16.14
CA PRO A 81 5.28 -2.99 17.50
C PRO A 81 5.20 -1.45 17.58
N ASP A 82 4.63 -0.98 18.69
CA ASP A 82 4.52 0.45 19.01
C ASP A 82 5.91 1.12 19.16
N HIS A 83 6.88 0.38 19.70
CA HIS A 83 8.27 0.79 19.86
C HIS A 83 9.20 -0.18 19.13
N GLY A 84 10.17 0.37 18.38
CA GLY A 84 11.18 -0.41 17.69
C GLY A 84 10.77 -0.90 16.29
N VAL A 85 11.23 -2.10 15.96
CA VAL A 85 11.07 -2.77 14.65
C VAL A 85 10.41 -4.15 14.85
N PRO A 86 9.85 -4.77 13.79
CA PRO A 86 9.33 -6.13 13.89
C PRO A 86 10.39 -7.09 14.46
N ALA A 87 9.99 -7.94 15.40
CA ALA A 87 10.89 -8.90 16.04
C ALA A 87 11.35 -9.99 15.07
N ASP A 88 10.45 -10.42 14.17
CA ASP A 88 10.75 -11.35 13.10
C ASP A 88 10.97 -10.61 11.77
N THR A 89 12.23 -10.55 11.34
CA THR A 89 12.61 -9.92 10.08
C THR A 89 12.20 -10.75 8.87
N ALA A 90 12.09 -12.07 8.99
CA ALA A 90 11.70 -12.95 7.90
C ALA A 90 10.21 -12.78 7.53
N GLU A 91 9.35 -12.56 8.53
CA GLU A 91 7.94 -12.23 8.30
C GLU A 91 7.81 -10.90 7.54
N PHE A 92 8.56 -9.87 7.96
CA PHE A 92 8.51 -8.57 7.28
C PHE A 92 9.07 -8.63 5.85
N ILE A 93 10.14 -9.40 5.62
CA ILE A 93 10.68 -9.64 4.26
C ILE A 93 9.64 -10.37 3.41
N SER A 94 9.00 -11.41 3.94
CA SER A 94 7.96 -12.18 3.24
C SER A 94 6.76 -11.30 2.87
N PHE A 95 6.33 -10.43 3.79
CA PHE A 95 5.30 -9.43 3.53
C PHE A 95 5.72 -8.42 2.45
N THR A 96 6.97 -7.94 2.48
CA THR A 96 7.51 -7.02 1.46
C THR A 96 7.50 -7.67 0.06
N GLN A 97 7.91 -8.94 -0.03
CA GLN A 97 7.85 -9.71 -1.27
C GLN A 97 6.41 -9.94 -1.75
N LEU A 98 5.46 -10.17 -0.83
CA LEU A 98 4.03 -10.23 -1.17
C LEU A 98 3.55 -8.92 -1.80
N CYS A 99 3.86 -7.76 -1.19
CA CYS A 99 3.51 -6.45 -1.74
C CYS A 99 4.06 -6.27 -3.16
N SER A 100 5.34 -6.57 -3.38
CA SER A 100 5.98 -6.47 -4.70
C SER A 100 5.33 -7.39 -5.73
N ARG A 101 5.03 -8.65 -5.37
CA ARG A 101 4.33 -9.59 -6.25
C ARG A 101 2.93 -9.12 -6.63
N LEU A 102 2.16 -8.57 -5.69
CA LEU A 102 0.81 -8.08 -5.96
C LEU A 102 0.82 -6.81 -6.81
N ARG A 103 1.83 -5.94 -6.66
CA ARG A 103 2.04 -4.80 -7.56
C ARG A 103 2.33 -5.28 -8.98
N ASN A 104 3.26 -6.22 -9.15
CA ASN A 104 3.75 -6.63 -10.48
C ASN A 104 2.82 -7.60 -11.23
N ARG A 105 1.87 -8.26 -10.55
CA ARG A 105 0.88 -9.16 -11.19
C ARG A 105 -0.21 -8.44 -11.97
N ARG A 106 -0.24 -7.11 -11.94
CA ARG A 106 -1.31 -6.33 -12.56
C ARG A 106 -0.96 -5.98 -13.99
N HIS A 107 -1.21 -6.92 -14.89
CA HIS A 107 -1.48 -6.58 -16.28
C HIS A 107 -2.82 -5.83 -16.33
N LEU A 108 -2.79 -4.64 -16.94
CA LEU A 108 -3.87 -3.90 -17.57
C LEU A 108 -5.27 -4.28 -17.08
N ILE A 109 -5.86 -3.46 -16.21
CA ILE A 109 -7.31 -3.44 -16.05
C ILE A 109 -7.85 -3.11 -17.45
N PRO A 110 -8.66 -3.95 -18.12
CA PRO A 110 -9.43 -3.50 -19.25
C PRO A 110 -10.49 -2.57 -18.66
N THR A 111 -10.17 -1.29 -18.54
CA THR A 111 -11.21 -0.28 -18.41
C THR A 111 -11.95 -0.34 -19.74
N VAL A 112 -13.16 -0.89 -19.72
CA VAL A 112 -14.13 -0.75 -20.82
C VAL A 112 -14.44 0.73 -21.00
N VAL A 113 -13.55 1.40 -21.72
CA VAL A 113 -13.74 2.69 -22.37
C VAL A 113 -13.32 2.41 -23.80
N GLU A 114 -14.22 2.70 -24.73
CA GLU A 114 -13.98 2.54 -26.16
C GLU A 114 -12.66 3.21 -26.53
N GLU A 115 -11.76 2.45 -27.14
CA GLU A 115 -10.41 2.89 -27.48
C GLU A 115 -10.52 3.90 -28.63
N ASP A 116 -10.42 5.20 -28.32
CA ASP A 116 -10.19 6.24 -29.33
C ASP A 116 -8.76 6.07 -29.88
N GLU A 117 -8.65 5.69 -31.16
CA GLU A 117 -7.41 5.27 -31.86
C GLU A 117 -6.30 6.35 -31.94
N ASP A 118 -6.55 7.59 -31.49
CA ASP A 118 -5.66 8.74 -31.70
C ASP A 118 -4.70 9.07 -30.53
N ASN A 119 -4.73 8.36 -29.39
CA ASN A 119 -3.93 8.70 -28.17
C ASN A 119 -2.92 7.62 -27.73
N MET A 120 -2.22 6.98 -28.69
CA MET A 120 -1.23 5.90 -28.44
C MET A 120 0.14 6.35 -27.85
N GLU A 121 0.27 7.55 -27.27
CA GLU A 121 1.59 8.11 -26.88
C GLU A 121 1.73 8.58 -25.42
N GLU A 122 0.79 8.27 -24.53
CA GLU A 122 1.06 8.32 -23.09
C GLU A 122 1.45 6.93 -22.60
N SER A 123 2.74 6.73 -22.34
CA SER A 123 3.23 5.65 -21.49
C SER A 123 2.54 5.76 -20.12
N LEU A 124 1.34 5.19 -19.99
CA LEU A 124 0.58 5.14 -18.75
C LEU A 124 1.43 4.39 -17.73
N ALA A 125 2.08 5.14 -16.84
CA ALA A 125 2.86 4.57 -15.75
C ALA A 125 1.98 3.58 -14.97
N ASP A 126 2.53 2.42 -14.61
CA ASP A 126 1.80 1.42 -13.82
C ASP A 126 1.12 2.09 -12.62
N PRO A 127 -0.16 1.81 -12.35
CA PRO A 127 -0.86 2.42 -11.22
C PRO A 127 -0.10 2.21 -9.91
N PRO A 128 0.10 3.27 -9.09
CA PRO A 128 0.93 3.18 -7.90
C PRO A 128 0.33 2.26 -6.83
N MET A 129 1.19 1.60 -6.08
CA MET A 129 0.83 1.04 -4.76
C MET A 129 0.72 2.18 -3.75
N ILE A 130 -0.42 2.32 -3.07
CA ILE A 130 -0.56 3.28 -1.98
C ILE A 130 0.00 2.67 -0.70
N VAL A 131 0.97 3.32 -0.08
CA VAL A 131 1.56 2.87 1.20
C VAL A 131 1.39 3.94 2.25
N HIS A 132 0.88 3.57 3.43
CA HIS A 132 0.80 4.50 4.56
C HIS A 132 1.09 3.83 5.91
N CYS A 133 1.39 4.65 6.90
CA CYS A 133 1.43 4.28 8.30
C CYS A 133 0.59 5.31 9.09
N SER A 134 1.13 5.88 10.16
CA SER A 134 0.51 7.02 10.85
C SER A 134 0.84 8.35 10.13
N ALA A 135 2.10 8.78 10.14
CA ALA A 135 2.55 10.01 9.45
C ALA A 135 2.97 9.79 7.98
N GLY A 136 3.00 8.53 7.52
CA GLY A 136 3.38 8.17 6.15
C GLY A 136 4.86 8.45 5.83
N VAL A 137 5.76 8.28 6.79
CA VAL A 137 7.22 8.53 6.63
C VAL A 137 8.11 7.49 7.32
N GLY A 138 7.78 7.05 8.54
CA GLY A 138 8.59 6.09 9.30
C GLY A 138 8.53 4.67 8.72
N ARG A 139 7.53 3.89 9.14
CA ARG A 139 7.31 2.51 8.65
C ARG A 139 7.10 2.44 7.13
N THR A 140 6.42 3.44 6.56
CA THR A 140 6.29 3.63 5.11
C THR A 140 7.65 3.69 4.42
N GLY A 141 8.58 4.49 4.95
CA GLY A 141 9.94 4.55 4.41
C GLY A 141 10.70 3.24 4.55
N VAL A 142 10.50 2.48 5.64
CA VAL A 142 11.14 1.18 5.79
C VAL A 142 10.65 0.17 4.75
N LEU A 143 9.33 0.10 4.47
CA LEU A 143 8.81 -0.79 3.42
C LEU A 143 9.39 -0.42 2.04
N ILE A 144 9.38 0.87 1.69
CA ILE A 144 9.89 1.35 0.39
C ILE A 144 11.39 1.04 0.24
N LEU A 145 12.17 1.27 1.30
CA LEU A 145 13.60 0.97 1.30
C LEU A 145 13.85 -0.54 1.19
N ALA A 146 13.13 -1.35 1.95
CA ALA A 146 13.26 -2.81 1.94
C ALA A 146 12.89 -3.39 0.56
N GLU A 147 11.79 -2.94 -0.04
CA GLU A 147 11.38 -3.36 -1.38
C GLU A 147 12.43 -2.96 -2.43
N SER A 148 12.92 -1.72 -2.38
CA SER A 148 13.97 -1.24 -3.30
C SER A 148 15.26 -2.05 -3.14
N ALA A 149 15.66 -2.34 -1.90
CA ALA A 149 16.86 -3.12 -1.62
C ALA A 149 16.74 -4.56 -2.11
N LEU A 150 15.59 -5.21 -1.88
CA LEU A 150 15.33 -6.57 -2.37
C LEU A 150 15.36 -6.64 -3.90
N GLU A 151 14.79 -5.64 -4.59
CA GLU A 151 14.83 -5.58 -6.06
C GLU A 151 16.26 -5.38 -6.59
N MET A 152 17.03 -4.48 -5.98
CA MET A 152 18.43 -4.25 -6.35
C MET A 152 19.28 -5.52 -6.14
N LEU A 153 19.09 -6.20 -5.01
CA LEU A 153 19.76 -7.47 -4.72
C LEU A 153 19.39 -8.55 -5.75
N ALA A 154 18.10 -8.68 -6.10
CA ALA A 154 17.64 -9.62 -7.12
C ALA A 154 18.27 -9.35 -8.50
N ARG A 155 18.48 -8.07 -8.84
CA ARG A 155 19.15 -7.62 -10.07
C ARG A 155 20.67 -7.59 -9.98
N ARG A 156 21.26 -8.04 -8.86
CA ARG A 156 22.71 -7.98 -8.58
C ARG A 156 23.30 -6.57 -8.73
N GLN A 157 22.52 -5.55 -8.39
CA GLN A 157 22.93 -4.15 -8.39
C GLN A 157 23.57 -3.75 -7.04
N PRO A 158 24.53 -2.81 -7.04
CA PRO A 158 25.17 -2.36 -5.81
C PRO A 158 24.17 -1.61 -4.92
N LEU A 159 24.09 -2.01 -3.65
CA LEU A 159 23.16 -1.44 -2.67
C LEU A 159 23.88 -0.41 -1.77
N TYR A 160 23.42 0.84 -1.80
CA TYR A 160 23.90 1.90 -0.91
C TYR A 160 22.73 2.46 -0.08
N PRO A 161 22.44 1.91 1.10
CA PRO A 161 21.23 2.26 1.87
C PRO A 161 21.10 3.76 2.15
N LEU A 162 22.19 4.43 2.53
CA LEU A 162 22.16 5.87 2.83
C LEU A 162 21.78 6.71 1.60
N GLU A 163 22.28 6.36 0.42
CA GLU A 163 21.95 7.06 -0.84
C GLU A 163 20.49 6.83 -1.22
N LEU A 164 19.96 5.62 -1.02
CA LEU A 164 18.54 5.34 -1.21
C LEU A 164 17.68 6.19 -0.27
N VAL A 165 18.02 6.27 1.02
CA VAL A 165 17.27 7.12 1.96
C VAL A 165 17.34 8.59 1.57
N ARG A 166 18.51 9.09 1.13
CA ARG A 166 18.66 10.46 0.62
C ARG A 166 17.78 10.71 -0.60
N ALA A 167 17.73 9.76 -1.55
CA ALA A 167 16.87 9.84 -2.72
C ALA A 167 15.38 9.84 -2.33
N MET A 168 14.96 8.94 -1.44
CA MET A 168 13.59 8.87 -0.94
C MET A 168 13.16 10.17 -0.25
N ARG A 169 14.04 10.77 0.56
CA ARG A 169 13.76 12.03 1.28
C ARG A 169 13.59 13.25 0.36
N ARG A 170 14.09 13.19 -0.88
CA ARG A 170 13.82 14.23 -1.90
C ARG A 170 12.38 14.19 -2.42
N GLN A 171 11.73 13.02 -2.42
CA GLN A 171 10.35 12.85 -2.88
C GLN A 171 9.34 12.86 -1.71
N ARG A 172 9.73 12.29 -0.56
CA ARG A 172 8.92 12.24 0.66
C ARG A 172 9.79 12.65 1.85
N PRO A 173 9.76 13.93 2.27
CA PRO A 173 10.56 14.42 3.38
C PRO A 173 10.36 13.59 4.64
N MET A 174 11.42 13.46 5.45
CA MET A 174 11.42 12.73 6.72
C MET A 174 11.23 11.20 6.64
N CYS A 175 11.27 10.60 5.45
CA CYS A 175 11.30 9.14 5.29
C CYS A 175 12.39 8.49 6.17
N ILE A 176 12.02 7.44 6.90
CA ILE A 176 12.81 6.76 7.93
C ILE A 176 13.18 7.72 9.08
N GLN A 177 12.47 7.59 10.21
CA GLN A 177 12.50 8.62 11.27
C GLN A 177 13.52 8.35 12.38
N ASN A 178 13.76 7.09 12.73
CA ASN A 178 14.51 6.73 13.93
C ASN A 178 15.67 5.79 13.58
N ALA A 179 16.83 6.02 14.20
CA ALA A 179 17.78 4.96 14.44
C ALA A 179 17.24 4.10 15.59
N VAL A 180 17.21 2.79 15.42
CA VAL A 180 16.79 1.86 16.46
C VAL A 180 18.03 1.13 16.94
N SER A 181 18.34 1.25 18.22
CA SER A 181 19.41 0.48 18.86
C SER A 181 18.92 -0.95 19.05
N THR A 182 19.63 -1.92 18.49
CA THR A 182 19.44 -3.36 18.72
C THR A 182 20.24 -3.82 19.92
#